data_AF-A0A821ZHJ9-F1
#
_entry.id   AF-A0A821ZHJ9-F1
#
_cell.length_a   1.000
_cell.length_b   1.000
_cell.length_c   1.000
_cell.angle_alpha   90.00
_cell.angle_beta   90.00
_cell.angle_gamma   90.00
#
_symmetry.space_group_name_H-M   'P 1'
#
loop_
_entity.id
_entity.type
_entity.pdbx_description
1 polymer ?
#
loop_
_entity_poly.entity_id
_entity_poly.type
_entity_poly.pdbx_seq_one_letter_code
_entity_poly.pdbx_strand_id
1 'polypeptide(L)'
;MSTSNQIEIDKWLYDDTNKSYAYEYHEMFLRMLNSVDPPKSHWLLKWPLHSVYLDTVFARYPNAAVVMCHRRLDEVLPSFFRLIRTTTGSSFNETDARTSTALKTRTIRHLDQLTGHILEFRQRSRHLQNTSHIPIFDIAYTDLMKQTITTVHRIYDHFGLRWSKEFEMAMNT
;
A
#
# COMPACT_ATOMS: atom_id res chain seq x y z
N MET A 1 1.11 17.39 -19.95
CA MET A 1 0.76 18.09 -18.69
C MET A 1 1.94 18.96 -18.28
N SER A 2 1.71 20.18 -17.76
CA SER A 2 2.80 21.03 -17.25
C SER A 2 3.34 20.46 -15.93
N THR A 3 4.62 20.71 -15.63
CA THR A 3 5.25 20.31 -14.35
C THR A 3 4.56 20.93 -13.13
N SER A 4 3.93 22.10 -13.29
CA SER A 4 3.14 22.78 -12.24
C SER A 4 1.92 21.96 -11.82
N ASN A 5 1.15 21.44 -12.78
CA ASN A 5 -0.05 20.63 -12.46
C ASN A 5 0.33 19.33 -11.75
N GLN A 6 1.50 18.77 -12.06
CA GLN A 6 1.96 17.52 -11.46
C GLN A 6 2.28 17.69 -9.96
N ILE A 7 2.88 18.83 -9.57
CA ILE A 7 3.19 19.15 -8.17
C ILE A 7 1.90 19.33 -7.37
N GLU A 8 0.90 19.99 -7.95
CA GLU A 8 -0.40 20.18 -7.31
C GLU A 8 -1.13 18.86 -7.09
N ILE A 9 -1.12 17.97 -8.11
CA ILE A 9 -1.66 16.61 -8.00
C ILE A 9 -0.93 15.83 -6.89
N ASP A 10 0.41 15.86 -6.87
CA ASP A 10 1.18 15.14 -5.86
C ASP A 10 0.86 15.66 -4.45
N LYS A 11 0.75 17.00 -4.27
CA LYS A 11 0.35 17.59 -2.99
C LYS A 11 -1.04 17.14 -2.57
N TRP A 12 -2.02 17.24 -3.46
CA TRP A 12 -3.39 16.80 -3.18
C TRP A 12 -3.45 15.30 -2.89
N LEU A 13 -2.62 14.49 -3.54
CA LEU A 13 -2.55 13.05 -3.33
C LEU A 13 -2.04 12.75 -1.91
N TYR A 14 -0.93 13.34 -1.48
CA TYR A 14 -0.37 13.03 -0.15
C TYR A 14 -1.05 13.80 1.00
N ASP A 15 -1.86 14.80 0.71
CA ASP A 15 -2.76 15.37 1.70
C ASP A 15 -3.79 14.33 2.16
N ASP A 16 -3.62 13.81 3.37
CA ASP A 16 -4.54 12.84 3.97
C ASP A 16 -5.74 13.49 4.64
N THR A 17 -5.77 14.82 4.74
CA THR A 17 -6.93 15.56 5.20
C THR A 17 -7.99 15.50 4.10
N ASN A 18 -9.22 15.12 4.48
CA ASN A 18 -10.35 14.98 3.55
C ASN A 18 -10.20 13.88 2.47
N LYS A 19 -9.83 12.64 2.85
CA LYS A 19 -9.83 11.47 1.95
C LYS A 19 -10.89 10.41 2.30
N SER A 20 -11.81 10.70 3.23
CA SER A 20 -12.86 9.76 3.65
C SER A 20 -13.77 9.31 2.51
N TYR A 21 -14.13 10.23 1.62
CA TYR A 21 -15.01 9.96 0.47
C TYR A 21 -14.46 8.86 -0.45
N ALA A 22 -13.13 8.74 -0.56
CA ALA A 22 -12.50 7.72 -1.40
C ALA A 22 -12.76 6.32 -0.84
N TYR A 23 -12.69 6.18 0.48
CA TYR A 23 -12.95 4.92 1.16
C TYR A 23 -14.44 4.62 1.36
N GLU A 24 -15.30 5.65 1.38
CA GLU A 24 -16.77 5.51 1.26
C GLU A 24 -17.16 4.90 -0.08
N TYR A 25 -16.64 5.47 -1.17
CA TYR A 25 -16.88 4.94 -2.50
C TYR A 25 -16.31 3.52 -2.64
N HIS A 26 -15.10 3.29 -2.13
CA HIS A 26 -14.50 1.97 -2.12
C HIS A 26 -15.37 0.94 -1.36
N GLU A 27 -15.92 1.29 -0.20
CA GLU A 27 -16.83 0.41 0.55
C GLU A 27 -18.08 0.09 -0.27
N MET A 28 -18.71 1.12 -0.86
CA MET A 28 -19.88 0.94 -1.73
C MET A 28 -19.56 0.00 -2.91
N PHE A 29 -18.40 0.17 -3.53
CA PHE A 29 -17.95 -0.67 -4.64
C PHE A 29 -17.77 -2.13 -4.21
N LEU A 30 -17.13 -2.39 -3.06
CA LEU A 30 -16.99 -3.75 -2.52
C LEU A 30 -18.34 -4.37 -2.14
N ARG A 31 -19.29 -3.58 -1.62
CA ARG A 31 -20.65 -4.05 -1.33
C ARG A 31 -21.39 -4.47 -2.61
N MET A 32 -21.21 -3.72 -3.69
CA MET A 32 -21.76 -4.09 -5.00
C MET A 32 -21.14 -5.40 -5.50
N LEU A 33 -19.80 -5.55 -5.45
CA LEU A 33 -19.16 -6.82 -5.85
C LEU A 33 -19.61 -7.99 -4.99
N ASN A 34 -19.74 -7.80 -3.68
CA ASN A 34 -20.27 -8.79 -2.74
C ASN A 34 -21.69 -9.27 -3.08
N SER A 35 -22.52 -8.43 -3.70
CA SER A 35 -23.87 -8.85 -4.10
C SER A 35 -23.90 -9.82 -5.27
N VAL A 36 -22.80 -9.91 -6.04
CA VAL A 36 -22.69 -10.78 -7.21
C VAL A 36 -21.81 -11.99 -6.93
N ASP A 37 -20.63 -11.77 -6.37
CA ASP A 37 -19.64 -12.82 -6.10
C ASP A 37 -18.86 -12.50 -4.80
N PRO A 38 -19.43 -12.82 -3.62
CA PRO A 38 -18.77 -12.56 -2.36
C PRO A 38 -17.58 -13.52 -2.15
N PRO A 39 -16.45 -13.04 -1.59
CA PRO A 39 -15.34 -13.92 -1.27
C PRO A 39 -15.73 -14.95 -0.21
N LYS A 40 -15.18 -16.16 -0.32
CA LYS A 40 -15.48 -17.26 0.62
C LYS A 40 -15.08 -16.98 2.07
N SER A 41 -14.11 -16.10 2.29
CA SER A 41 -13.59 -15.78 3.63
C SER A 41 -13.54 -14.27 3.86
N HIS A 42 -12.73 -13.54 3.09
CA HIS A 42 -12.52 -12.11 3.26
C HIS A 42 -12.05 -11.47 1.95
N TRP A 43 -12.19 -10.15 1.88
CA TRP A 43 -11.59 -9.36 0.79
C TRP A 43 -10.07 -9.27 0.97
N LEU A 44 -9.32 -9.59 -0.09
CA LEU A 44 -7.89 -9.31 -0.18
C LEU A 44 -7.67 -8.14 -1.13
N LEU A 45 -7.13 -7.05 -0.59
CA LEU A 45 -6.99 -5.78 -1.31
C LEU A 45 -5.53 -5.34 -1.27
N LYS A 46 -5.08 -4.69 -2.35
CA LYS A 46 -3.72 -4.16 -2.42
C LYS A 46 -3.68 -2.88 -3.22
N TRP A 47 -3.21 -1.82 -2.58
CA TRP A 47 -2.83 -0.58 -3.22
C TRP A 47 -1.72 0.10 -2.41
N PRO A 48 -0.59 0.51 -3.03
CA PRO A 48 0.52 1.09 -2.28
C PRO A 48 0.15 2.32 -1.45
N LEU A 49 -0.78 3.15 -1.93
CA LEU A 49 -1.19 4.39 -1.25
C LEU A 49 -2.13 4.17 -0.06
N HIS A 50 -2.58 2.94 0.23
CA HIS A 50 -3.21 2.65 1.53
C HIS A 50 -2.30 3.04 2.70
N SER A 51 -0.98 2.96 2.51
CA SER A 51 0.03 3.35 3.49
C SER A 51 -0.01 4.83 3.89
N VAL A 52 -0.48 5.70 3.00
CA VAL A 52 -0.65 7.15 3.26
C VAL A 52 -1.89 7.41 4.11
N TYR A 53 -2.95 6.63 3.89
CA TYR A 53 -4.28 6.90 4.44
C TYR A 53 -4.69 5.90 5.53
N LEU A 54 -3.75 5.36 6.30
CA LEU A 54 -4.03 4.30 7.28
C LEU A 54 -5.10 4.72 8.32
N ASP A 55 -5.09 5.98 8.77
CA ASP A 55 -6.16 6.47 9.67
C ASP A 55 -7.54 6.41 9.00
N THR A 56 -7.64 6.77 7.72
CA THR A 56 -8.90 6.70 6.97
C THR A 56 -9.32 5.25 6.72
N VAL A 57 -8.36 4.35 6.44
CA VAL A 57 -8.60 2.91 6.31
C VAL A 57 -9.21 2.36 7.59
N PHE A 58 -8.59 2.61 8.75
CA PHE A 58 -9.07 2.08 10.02
C PHE A 58 -10.38 2.74 10.48
N ALA A 59 -10.61 4.01 10.16
CA ALA A 59 -11.88 4.66 10.43
C ALA A 59 -13.03 4.04 9.62
N ARG A 60 -12.79 3.68 8.34
CA ARG A 60 -13.79 3.06 7.47
C ARG A 60 -13.94 1.55 7.71
N TYR A 61 -12.84 0.86 7.99
CA TYR A 61 -12.76 -0.57 8.22
C TYR A 61 -12.08 -0.85 9.57
N PRO A 62 -12.81 -0.72 10.71
CA PRO A 62 -12.23 -0.90 12.03
C PRO A 62 -11.62 -2.29 12.27
N ASN A 63 -12.10 -3.30 11.55
CA ASN A 63 -11.63 -4.69 11.62
C ASN A 63 -10.63 -5.04 10.50
N ALA A 64 -10.07 -4.05 9.79
CA ALA A 64 -9.11 -4.33 8.73
C ALA A 64 -7.84 -4.98 9.29
N ALA A 65 -7.40 -6.05 8.63
CA ALA A 65 -6.09 -6.64 8.83
C ALA A 65 -5.12 -6.06 7.79
N VAL A 66 -4.04 -5.42 8.24
CA VAL A 66 -3.08 -4.76 7.35
C VAL A 66 -1.76 -5.54 7.33
N VAL A 67 -1.35 -6.00 6.15
CA VAL A 67 -0.01 -6.57 5.94
C VAL A 67 0.88 -5.49 5.32
N MET A 68 1.93 -5.10 6.03
CA MET A 68 2.88 -4.09 5.58
C MET A 68 4.14 -4.76 5.02
N CYS A 69 4.39 -4.58 3.73
CA CYS A 69 5.54 -5.17 3.05
C CYS A 69 6.76 -4.24 3.10
N HIS A 70 7.89 -4.76 3.54
CA HIS A 70 9.17 -4.05 3.62
C HIS A 70 10.16 -4.59 2.61
N ARG A 71 10.86 -3.69 1.93
CA ARG A 71 11.98 -4.03 1.05
C ARG A 71 13.06 -2.97 1.19
N ARG A 72 14.32 -3.37 1.00
CA ARG A 72 15.44 -2.43 1.08
C ARG A 72 15.28 -1.31 0.06
N LEU A 73 15.52 -0.08 0.51
CA LEU A 73 15.27 1.12 -0.28
C LEU A 73 16.17 1.21 -1.53
N ASP A 74 17.41 0.72 -1.44
CA ASP A 74 18.38 0.67 -2.53
C ASP A 74 17.90 -0.23 -3.69
N GLU A 75 17.12 -1.27 -3.39
CA GLU A 75 16.49 -2.12 -4.41
C GLU A 75 15.17 -1.54 -4.94
N VAL A 76 14.41 -0.84 -4.08
CA VAL A 76 13.11 -0.25 -4.45
C VAL A 76 13.29 0.95 -5.36
N LEU A 77 14.27 1.82 -5.08
CA LEU A 77 14.43 3.10 -5.78
C LEU A 77 14.58 2.96 -7.31
N PRO A 78 15.45 2.08 -7.85
CA PRO A 78 15.56 1.89 -9.30
C PRO A 78 14.28 1.32 -9.92
N SER A 79 13.63 0.38 -9.21
CA SER A 79 12.37 -0.23 -9.65
C SER A 79 11.24 0.80 -9.71
N PHE A 80 11.10 1.62 -8.68
CA PHE A 80 10.08 2.65 -8.58
C PHE A 80 10.33 3.78 -9.58
N PHE A 81 11.59 4.21 -9.76
CA PHE A 81 11.95 5.14 -10.83
C PHE A 81 11.53 4.61 -12.21
N ARG A 82 11.82 3.34 -12.50
CA ARG A 82 11.40 2.72 -13.77
C ARG A 82 9.89 2.69 -13.90
N LEU A 83 9.14 2.37 -12.83
CA LEU A 83 7.68 2.37 -12.83
C LEU A 83 7.12 3.75 -13.13
N ILE A 84 7.56 4.79 -12.41
CA ILE A 84 7.11 6.17 -12.65
C ILE A 84 7.48 6.57 -14.08
N ARG A 85 8.71 6.30 -14.52
CA ARG A 85 9.15 6.60 -15.89
C ARG A 85 8.26 5.93 -16.94
N THR A 86 7.92 4.66 -16.80
CA THR A 86 7.10 3.94 -17.78
C THR A 86 5.64 4.41 -17.75
N THR A 87 5.10 4.70 -16.57
CA THR A 87 3.69 5.12 -16.42
C THR A 87 3.48 6.57 -16.82
N THR A 88 4.49 7.43 -16.68
CA THR A 88 4.40 8.85 -17.07
C THR A 88 5.07 9.14 -18.41
N GLY A 89 5.95 8.26 -18.89
CA GLY A 89 6.87 8.48 -20.02
C GLY A 89 6.20 8.73 -21.36
N SER A 90 4.99 8.20 -21.60
CA SER A 90 4.22 8.52 -22.80
C SER A 90 3.88 10.01 -22.95
N SER A 91 4.01 10.79 -21.87
CA SER A 91 3.79 12.24 -21.83
C SER A 91 5.08 13.09 -21.85
N PHE A 92 6.26 12.46 -21.84
CA PHE A 92 7.56 13.16 -21.72
C PHE A 92 8.48 12.77 -22.89
N ASN A 93 9.01 13.75 -23.63
CA ASN A 93 10.04 13.48 -24.63
C ASN A 93 11.27 12.86 -23.94
N GLU A 94 11.57 11.61 -24.30
CA GLU A 94 12.54 10.74 -23.61
C GLU A 94 14.00 11.23 -23.66
N THR A 95 14.31 12.22 -24.48
CA THR A 95 15.68 12.67 -24.80
C THR A 95 16.17 13.90 -24.02
N ASP A 96 15.35 14.51 -23.16
CA ASP A 96 15.77 15.69 -22.41
C ASP A 96 16.36 15.36 -21.02
N ALA A 97 17.62 15.73 -20.82
CA ALA A 97 18.33 15.56 -19.55
C ALA A 97 17.67 16.28 -18.36
N ARG A 98 16.97 17.41 -18.60
CA ARG A 98 16.24 18.13 -17.53
C ARG A 98 15.02 17.34 -17.08
N THR A 99 14.31 16.73 -18.03
CA THR A 99 13.17 15.84 -17.77
C THR A 99 13.58 14.62 -16.94
N SER A 100 14.74 14.03 -17.22
CA SER A 100 15.32 12.94 -16.42
C SER A 100 15.61 13.34 -14.97
N THR A 101 16.16 14.54 -14.74
CA THR A 101 16.47 15.04 -13.39
C THR A 101 15.21 15.34 -12.58
N ALA A 102 14.22 16.02 -13.18
CA ALA A 102 12.95 16.32 -12.54
C ALA A 102 12.21 15.02 -12.13
N LEU A 103 12.24 13.99 -12.99
CA LEU A 103 11.65 12.69 -12.71
C LEU A 103 12.31 12.01 -11.51
N LYS A 104 13.64 12.00 -11.43
CA LYS A 104 14.39 11.43 -10.28
C LYS A 104 14.01 12.12 -8.97
N THR A 105 14.03 13.45 -8.96
CA THR A 105 13.64 14.24 -7.78
C THR A 105 12.21 13.93 -7.34
N ARG A 106 11.30 13.81 -8.31
CA ARG A 106 9.89 13.45 -8.04
C ARG A 106 9.78 12.03 -7.47
N THR A 107 10.48 11.04 -8.03
CA THR A 107 10.49 9.66 -7.52
C THR A 107 10.97 9.60 -6.07
N ILE A 108 12.06 10.31 -5.73
CA ILE A 108 12.57 10.37 -4.35
C ILE A 108 11.52 10.99 -3.43
N ARG A 109 10.89 12.10 -3.84
CA ARG A 109 9.82 12.74 -3.07
C ARG A 109 8.64 11.80 -2.81
N HIS A 110 8.18 11.05 -3.82
CA HIS A 110 7.10 10.08 -3.63
C HIS A 110 7.46 9.00 -2.59
N LEU A 111 8.69 8.48 -2.63
CA LEU A 111 9.13 7.49 -1.63
C LEU A 111 9.21 8.10 -0.24
N ASP A 112 9.77 9.31 -0.13
CA ASP A 112 9.84 10.06 1.12
C ASP A 112 8.45 10.26 1.74
N GLN A 113 7.48 10.74 0.96
CA GLN A 113 6.08 10.89 1.40
C GLN A 113 5.48 9.55 1.85
N LEU A 114 5.58 8.48 1.06
CA LEU A 114 5.08 7.16 1.44
C LEU A 114 5.68 6.68 2.77
N THR A 115 7.00 6.81 2.94
CA THR A 115 7.66 6.38 4.17
C THR A 115 7.35 7.27 5.36
N GLY A 116 7.24 8.59 5.15
CA GLY A 116 6.91 9.58 6.17
C GLY A 116 5.55 9.31 6.80
N HIS A 117 4.50 9.14 5.99
CA HIS A 117 3.17 8.85 6.50
C HIS A 117 3.11 7.53 7.29
N ILE A 118 3.81 6.48 6.84
CA ILE A 118 3.90 5.21 7.59
C ILE A 118 4.56 5.44 8.95
N LEU A 119 5.69 6.17 8.99
CA LEU A 119 6.42 6.43 10.22
C LEU A 119 5.61 7.28 11.19
N GLU A 120 4.97 8.34 10.71
CA GLU A 120 4.09 9.21 11.49
C GLU A 120 2.90 8.43 12.07
N PHE A 121 2.22 7.64 11.25
CA PHE A 121 1.15 6.76 11.70
C PHE A 121 1.64 5.83 12.81
N ARG A 122 2.78 5.15 12.61
CA ARG A 122 3.36 4.23 13.60
C ARG A 122 3.78 4.94 14.88
N GLN A 123 4.30 6.16 14.81
CA GLN A 123 4.70 6.94 16.00
C GLN A 123 3.47 7.32 16.83
N ARG A 124 2.43 7.88 16.22
CA ARG A 124 1.16 8.22 16.90
C ARG A 124 0.52 6.98 17.52
N SER A 125 0.55 5.89 16.77
CA SER A 125 -0.01 4.59 17.12
C SER A 125 0.65 3.89 18.32
N ARG A 126 1.95 4.13 18.59
CA ARG A 126 2.65 3.53 19.74
C ARG A 126 2.01 3.91 21.07
N HIS A 127 1.47 5.12 21.18
CA HIS A 127 0.79 5.57 22.40
C HIS A 127 -0.57 4.88 22.62
N LEU A 128 -1.17 4.32 21.57
CA LEU A 128 -2.45 3.60 21.61
C LEU A 128 -2.27 2.09 21.90
N GLN A 129 -1.05 1.58 21.90
CA GLN A 129 -0.73 0.16 22.15
C GLN A 129 -1.12 -0.32 23.55
N ASN A 130 -1.32 0.59 24.51
CA ASN A 130 -1.84 0.25 25.83
C ASN A 130 -3.36 -0.05 25.84
N THR A 131 -4.06 0.17 24.72
CA THR A 131 -5.53 0.04 24.66
C THR A 131 -6.06 -0.93 23.61
N SER A 132 -5.38 -1.11 22.47
CA SER A 132 -5.72 -2.13 21.46
C SER A 132 -4.52 -2.39 20.55
N HIS A 133 -4.14 -3.65 20.34
CA HIS A 133 -3.11 -4.04 19.38
C HIS A 133 -3.55 -3.62 17.97
N ILE A 134 -2.84 -2.67 17.35
CA ILE A 134 -3.15 -2.24 15.98
C ILE A 134 -2.88 -3.44 15.05
N PRO A 135 -3.84 -3.86 14.22
CA PRO A 135 -3.74 -5.10 13.44
C PRO A 135 -2.87 -4.90 12.19
N ILE A 136 -1.59 -4.57 12.40
CA ILE A 136 -0.58 -4.52 11.34
C ILE A 136 0.45 -5.62 11.53
N PHE A 137 0.65 -6.42 10.48
CA PHE A 137 1.69 -7.43 10.40
C PHE A 137 2.78 -7.01 9.40
N ASP A 138 4.02 -6.93 9.86
CA ASP A 138 5.16 -6.50 9.06
C ASP A 138 5.86 -7.71 8.40
N ILE A 139 6.05 -7.68 7.08
CA ILE A 139 6.76 -8.72 6.33
C ILE A 139 7.97 -8.17 5.59
N ALA A 140 9.11 -8.83 5.72
CA ALA A 140 10.26 -8.55 4.87
C ALA A 140 10.12 -9.27 3.53
N TYR A 141 10.42 -8.58 2.44
CA TYR A 141 10.44 -9.15 1.09
C TYR A 141 11.31 -10.40 0.99
N THR A 142 12.48 -10.40 1.65
CA THR A 142 13.38 -11.55 1.67
C THR A 142 12.79 -12.78 2.34
N ASP A 143 11.98 -12.59 3.39
CA ASP A 143 11.34 -13.70 4.11
C ASP A 143 10.21 -14.28 3.26
N LEU A 144 9.39 -13.39 2.69
CA LEU A 144 8.32 -13.78 1.78
C LEU A 144 8.85 -14.58 0.59
N MET A 145 9.95 -14.15 -0.04
CA MET A 145 10.52 -14.84 -1.19
C MET A 145 11.20 -16.18 -0.85
N LYS A 146 11.76 -16.31 0.37
CA LYS A 146 12.43 -17.55 0.79
C LYS A 146 11.44 -18.60 1.28
N GLN A 147 10.36 -18.17 1.94
CA GLN A 147 9.43 -19.03 2.66
C GLN A 147 8.00 -18.52 2.50
N THR A 148 7.48 -18.52 1.27
CA THR A 148 6.17 -17.93 0.94
C THR A 148 5.04 -18.53 1.79
N ILE A 149 4.87 -19.85 1.76
CA ILE A 149 3.78 -20.55 2.46
C ILE A 149 3.87 -20.33 3.97
N THR A 150 5.07 -20.49 4.54
CA THR A 150 5.31 -20.25 5.97
C THR A 150 5.02 -18.80 6.36
N THR A 151 5.35 -17.83 5.50
CA THR A 151 5.05 -16.41 5.75
C THR A 151 3.54 -16.16 5.73
N VAL A 152 2.81 -16.80 4.82
CA VAL A 152 1.34 -16.72 4.76
C VAL A 152 0.70 -17.35 6.01
N HIS A 153 1.18 -18.50 6.48
CA HIS A 153 0.69 -19.09 7.73
C HIS A 153 0.87 -18.14 8.92
N ARG A 154 2.05 -17.50 9.04
CA ARG A 154 2.30 -16.49 10.08
C ARG A 154 1.36 -15.28 10.01
N ILE A 155 1.02 -14.83 8.80
CA ILE A 155 0.02 -13.76 8.61
C ILE A 155 -1.34 -14.20 9.16
N TYR A 156 -1.79 -15.40 8.79
CA TYR A 156 -3.09 -15.91 9.24
C TYR A 156 -3.12 -16.10 10.76
N ASP A 157 -2.08 -16.70 11.35
CA ASP A 157 -1.94 -16.88 12.80
C ASP A 157 -2.00 -15.53 13.53
N HIS A 158 -1.29 -14.51 13.04
CA HIS A 158 -1.29 -13.18 13.64
C HIS A 158 -2.67 -12.54 13.70
N PHE A 159 -3.51 -12.77 12.68
CA PHE A 159 -4.87 -12.25 12.62
C PHE A 159 -5.93 -13.23 13.13
N GLY A 160 -5.53 -14.39 13.67
CA GLY A 160 -6.47 -15.41 14.17
C GLY A 160 -7.32 -16.04 13.07
N LEU A 161 -6.86 -16.01 11.82
CA LEU A 161 -7.54 -16.60 10.67
C LEU A 161 -7.17 -18.08 10.53
N ARG A 162 -8.14 -18.88 10.08
CA ARG A 162 -7.91 -20.29 9.74
C ARG A 162 -7.76 -20.46 8.25
N TRP A 163 -6.88 -21.37 7.84
CA TRP A 163 -6.75 -21.79 6.45
C TRP A 163 -7.05 -23.29 6.32
N SER A 164 -7.52 -23.70 5.13
CA SER A 164 -7.82 -25.09 4.82
C SER A 164 -6.67 -25.74 4.04
N LYS A 165 -6.70 -27.07 3.91
CA LYS A 165 -5.73 -27.80 3.08
C LYS A 165 -5.85 -27.41 1.60
N GLU A 166 -7.06 -27.17 1.13
CA GLU A 166 -7.33 -26.75 -0.25
C GLU A 166 -6.71 -25.38 -0.53
N PHE A 167 -6.77 -24.45 0.44
CA PHE A 167 -6.09 -23.16 0.35
C PHE A 167 -4.57 -23.31 0.25
N GLU A 168 -3.98 -24.15 1.09
CA GLU A 168 -2.54 -24.42 1.05
C GLU A 168 -2.11 -25.09 -0.27
N MET A 169 -2.91 -26.03 -0.78
CA MET A 169 -2.68 -26.66 -2.09
C MET A 169 -2.76 -25.64 -3.23
N ALA A 170 -3.73 -24.74 -3.21
CA ALA A 170 -3.90 -23.73 -4.27
C ALA A 170 -2.70 -22.78 -4.39
N MET A 171 -1.99 -22.51 -3.29
CA MET A 171 -0.77 -21.67 -3.30
C MET A 171 0.48 -22.38 -3.86
N ASN A 172 0.45 -23.71 -3.94
CA ASN A 172 1.56 -24.52 -4.47
C ASN A 172 1.43 -24.83 -5.98
N THR A 173 0.31 -24.43 -6.58
CA THR A 173 0.02 -24.54 -8.02
C THR A 173 0.47 -23.30 -8.76
#